data_AF-A0A0F9AGE0-F1
#
_entry.id   AF-A0A0F9AGE0-F1
#
_cell.length_a   1.000
_cell.length_b   1.000
_cell.length_c   1.000
_cell.angle_alpha   90.00
_cell.angle_beta   90.00
_cell.angle_gamma   90.00
#
_symmetry.space_group_name_H-M   'P 1'
#
loop_
_entity.id
_entity.type
_entity.pdbx_description
1 polymer ?
#
loop_
_entity_poly.entity_id
_entity_poly.type
_entity_poly.pdbx_seq_one_letter_code
_entity_poly.pdbx_strand_id
1 'polypeptide(L)'
;MLVVWTNATGKALKKAVSIPLNSLGASWEVIPVSHIPKVAKGDVVLAMGVQALARLQSFKMVPKGRSVKSVRGQCFKGPNTGASFLVTYDPGIVHREPDKGPMISWDARLAHRLYTTGTTVPEVGEYKWTEDLNALIEHTADRPLSFVGLDAETENLFPHYPEKQIVTTQWSTEEGTAYVIDHFTKHGGKLTPLLREQMEYLLHEKSIRFWGANLKFDLGWMHYKWGLTCSNFTFDLLIAASLVDENRVNSLNALTKELTYSLGGYDEEFERTADKSDMATELAKDRDGFLIYA
;
A
#
# COMPACT_ATOMS: atom_id res chain seq x y z
N MET A 1 -24.14 7.23 -6.62
CA MET A 1 -23.51 7.92 -7.76
C MET A 1 -22.13 8.42 -7.36
N LEU A 2 -21.14 8.31 -8.26
CA LEU A 2 -19.82 8.91 -8.08
C LEU A 2 -19.77 10.25 -8.85
N VAL A 3 -19.51 11.34 -8.15
CA VAL A 3 -19.42 12.70 -8.73
C VAL A 3 -17.98 13.19 -8.70
N VAL A 4 -17.48 13.65 -9.83
CA VAL A 4 -16.22 14.38 -9.93
C VAL A 4 -16.52 15.88 -9.93
N TRP A 5 -16.19 16.56 -8.84
CA TRP A 5 -16.51 17.97 -8.64
C TRP A 5 -15.28 18.84 -8.94
N THR A 6 -15.20 19.34 -10.18
CA THR A 6 -14.01 20.00 -10.73
C THR A 6 -14.35 20.97 -11.86
N ASN A 7 -13.52 22.00 -12.05
CA ASN A 7 -13.57 22.87 -13.23
C ASN A 7 -12.60 22.40 -14.33
N ALA A 8 -11.75 21.42 -14.05
CA ALA A 8 -10.81 20.89 -15.02
C ALA A 8 -11.55 20.18 -16.16
N THR A 9 -11.08 20.38 -17.39
CA THR A 9 -11.65 19.75 -18.59
C THR A 9 -10.55 19.15 -19.46
N GLY A 10 -10.95 18.43 -20.51
CA GLY A 10 -10.03 17.98 -21.57
C GLY A 10 -9.04 16.90 -21.12
N LYS A 11 -7.79 17.02 -21.58
CA LYS A 11 -6.76 15.96 -21.47
C LYS A 11 -6.36 15.66 -20.03
N ALA A 12 -6.26 16.68 -19.17
CA ALA A 12 -5.87 16.52 -17.78
C ALA A 12 -6.88 15.67 -17.00
N LEU A 13 -8.16 16.00 -17.11
CA LEU A 13 -9.26 15.23 -16.52
C LEU A 13 -9.29 13.81 -17.09
N LYS A 14 -9.16 13.67 -18.42
CA LYS A 14 -9.18 12.36 -19.08
C LYS A 14 -8.09 11.43 -18.52
N LYS A 15 -6.84 11.89 -18.47
CA LYS A 15 -5.70 11.06 -18.05
C LYS A 15 -5.76 10.72 -16.57
N ALA A 16 -6.00 11.72 -15.71
CA ALA A 16 -5.87 11.56 -14.27
C ALA A 16 -7.11 10.93 -13.62
N VAL A 17 -8.31 11.06 -14.22
CA VAL A 17 -9.59 10.67 -13.61
C VAL A 17 -10.40 9.73 -14.51
N SER A 18 -10.62 10.09 -15.77
CA SER A 18 -11.52 9.29 -16.62
C SER A 18 -10.97 7.90 -16.92
N ILE A 19 -9.67 7.78 -17.23
CA ILE A 19 -9.05 6.47 -17.46
C ILE A 19 -9.19 5.56 -16.22
N PRO A 20 -8.75 5.95 -15.01
CA PRO A 20 -8.83 5.07 -13.85
C PRO A 20 -10.27 4.72 -13.44
N LEU A 21 -11.23 5.64 -13.59
CA LEU A 21 -12.64 5.34 -13.27
C LEU A 21 -13.30 4.45 -14.33
N ASN A 22 -13.04 4.70 -15.62
CA ASN A 22 -13.62 3.91 -16.70
C ASN A 22 -13.07 2.48 -16.73
N SER A 23 -11.78 2.28 -16.41
CA SER A 23 -11.20 0.93 -16.30
C SER A 23 -11.84 0.09 -15.20
N LEU A 24 -12.53 0.72 -14.25
CA LEU A 24 -13.24 0.06 -13.15
C LEU A 24 -14.74 -0.10 -13.43
N GLY A 25 -15.22 0.31 -14.61
CA GLY A 25 -16.65 0.22 -14.96
C GLY A 25 -17.55 1.20 -14.18
N ALA A 26 -16.97 2.24 -13.57
CA ALA A 26 -17.71 3.18 -12.75
C ALA A 26 -18.70 4.02 -13.59
N SER A 27 -19.92 4.20 -13.10
CA SER A 27 -20.82 5.26 -13.57
C SER A 27 -20.54 6.53 -12.77
N TRP A 28 -20.07 7.58 -13.45
CA TRP A 28 -19.69 8.85 -12.82
C TRP A 28 -20.02 10.05 -13.71
N GLU A 29 -20.19 11.21 -13.09
CA GLU A 29 -20.44 12.47 -13.79
C GLU A 29 -19.48 13.58 -13.34
N VAL A 30 -19.34 14.61 -14.17
CA VAL A 30 -18.55 15.81 -13.85
C VAL A 30 -19.49 16.95 -13.54
N ILE A 31 -19.34 17.56 -12.37
CA ILE A 31 -20.05 18.78 -11.99
C ILE A 31 -19.02 19.91 -11.84
N PRO A 32 -19.20 21.08 -12.49
CA PRO A 32 -18.35 22.24 -12.29
C PRO A 32 -18.39 22.75 -10.85
N VAL A 33 -17.27 23.27 -10.33
CA VAL A 33 -17.18 23.82 -8.95
C VAL A 33 -18.07 25.05 -8.75
N SER A 34 -18.49 25.70 -9.84
CA SER A 34 -19.49 26.77 -9.80
C SER A 34 -20.88 26.28 -9.34
N HIS A 35 -21.16 24.98 -9.40
CA HIS A 35 -22.42 24.38 -8.99
C HIS A 35 -22.19 23.46 -7.78
N ILE A 36 -23.15 23.44 -6.85
CA ILE A 36 -23.12 22.51 -5.72
C ILE A 36 -23.73 21.17 -6.19
N PRO A 37 -23.01 20.04 -6.09
CA PRO A 37 -23.56 18.74 -6.44
C PRO A 37 -24.82 18.41 -5.63
N LYS A 38 -25.87 17.97 -6.30
CA LYS A 38 -27.07 17.43 -5.63
C LYS A 38 -26.82 15.97 -5.34
N VAL A 39 -26.52 15.64 -4.08
CA VAL A 39 -26.13 14.29 -3.66
C VAL A 39 -27.01 13.78 -2.53
N ALA A 40 -27.20 12.47 -2.50
CA ALA A 40 -27.96 11.72 -1.51
C ALA A 40 -27.06 10.80 -0.68
N LYS A 41 -27.65 10.13 0.32
CA LYS A 41 -26.93 9.16 1.16
C LYS A 41 -26.38 8.03 0.30
N GLY A 42 -25.10 7.72 0.48
CA GLY A 42 -24.39 6.70 -0.30
C GLY A 42 -23.70 7.22 -1.57
N ASP A 43 -23.95 8.46 -1.98
CA ASP A 43 -23.16 9.09 -3.03
C ASP A 43 -21.74 9.41 -2.55
N VAL A 44 -20.81 9.41 -3.49
CA VAL A 44 -19.42 9.81 -3.26
C VAL A 44 -19.06 10.97 -4.17
N VAL A 45 -18.46 12.01 -3.60
CA VAL A 45 -17.99 13.19 -4.33
C VAL A 45 -16.48 13.28 -4.20
N LEU A 46 -15.78 13.26 -5.34
CA LEU A 46 -14.37 13.60 -5.42
C LEU A 46 -14.23 15.10 -5.72
N ALA A 47 -14.00 15.89 -4.67
CA ALA A 47 -13.80 17.33 -4.75
C ALA A 47 -12.35 17.66 -5.16
N MET A 48 -12.17 18.29 -6.31
CA MET A 48 -10.85 18.50 -6.88
C MET A 48 -10.40 19.96 -6.81
N GLY A 49 -9.20 20.18 -6.29
CA GLY A 49 -8.54 21.47 -6.26
C GLY A 49 -8.97 22.40 -5.11
N VAL A 50 -8.29 23.53 -5.03
CA VAL A 50 -8.44 24.50 -3.92
C VAL A 50 -9.82 25.14 -3.87
N GLN A 51 -10.48 25.32 -5.01
CA GLN A 51 -11.81 25.92 -5.07
C GLN A 51 -12.88 25.00 -4.47
N ALA A 52 -12.85 23.70 -4.82
CA ALA A 52 -13.77 22.72 -4.26
C ALA A 52 -13.54 22.55 -2.75
N LEU A 53 -12.27 22.49 -2.33
CA LEU A 53 -11.92 22.48 -0.90
C LEU A 53 -12.45 23.70 -0.15
N ALA A 54 -12.27 24.91 -0.70
CA ALA A 54 -12.78 26.13 -0.08
C ALA A 54 -14.31 26.12 0.10
N ARG A 55 -15.05 25.52 -0.85
CA ARG A 55 -16.50 25.30 -0.71
C ARG A 55 -16.81 24.33 0.43
N LEU A 56 -16.13 23.18 0.50
CA LEU A 56 -16.30 22.23 1.62
C LEU A 56 -16.01 22.88 2.98
N GLN A 57 -14.99 23.74 3.06
CA GLN A 57 -14.68 24.51 4.26
C GLN A 57 -15.78 25.52 4.60
N SER A 58 -16.38 26.17 3.59
CA SER A 58 -17.51 27.09 3.80
C SER A 58 -18.76 26.38 4.34
N PHE A 59 -18.95 25.10 3.98
CA PHE A 59 -20.00 24.22 4.52
C PHE A 59 -19.63 23.59 5.87
N LYS A 60 -18.48 23.96 6.45
CA LYS A 60 -17.95 23.41 7.70
C LYS A 60 -17.72 21.89 7.67
N MET A 61 -17.57 21.31 6.48
CA MET A 61 -17.27 19.88 6.31
C MET A 61 -15.79 19.57 6.52
N VAL A 62 -14.94 20.53 6.16
CA VAL A 62 -13.49 20.46 6.35
C VAL A 62 -13.05 21.67 7.19
N PRO A 63 -12.14 21.52 8.17
CA PRO A 63 -11.64 22.65 8.93
C PRO A 63 -10.98 23.72 8.04
N LYS A 64 -11.16 25.00 8.41
CA LYS A 64 -10.51 26.13 7.73
C LYS A 64 -8.98 26.02 7.85
N GLY A 65 -8.26 26.56 6.87
CA GLY A 65 -6.79 26.59 6.86
C GLY A 65 -6.12 25.26 6.46
N ARG A 66 -6.89 24.19 6.25
CA ARG A 66 -6.38 22.94 5.68
C ARG A 66 -6.08 23.13 4.18
N SER A 67 -4.99 22.52 3.72
CA SER A 67 -4.61 22.44 2.30
C SER A 67 -5.09 21.13 1.69
N VAL A 68 -5.21 21.06 0.35
CA VAL A 68 -5.55 19.82 -0.37
C VAL A 68 -4.63 18.68 0.07
N LYS A 69 -3.31 18.90 0.07
CA LYS A 69 -2.31 17.92 0.52
C LYS A 69 -2.64 17.33 1.90
N SER A 70 -3.11 18.16 2.83
CA SER A 70 -3.35 17.77 4.24
C SER A 70 -4.66 17.02 4.49
N VAL A 71 -5.57 16.95 3.52
CA VAL A 71 -6.90 16.32 3.66
C VAL A 71 -7.19 15.28 2.57
N ARG A 72 -6.24 15.07 1.65
CA ARG A 72 -6.29 13.97 0.69
C ARG A 72 -6.37 12.62 1.38
N GLY A 73 -7.08 11.68 0.76
CA GLY A 73 -7.36 10.35 1.31
C GLY A 73 -8.40 10.32 2.44
N GLN A 74 -8.74 11.46 3.05
CA GLN A 74 -9.70 11.52 4.14
C GLN A 74 -11.14 11.62 3.63
N CYS A 75 -12.02 10.80 4.21
CA CYS A 75 -13.45 10.80 3.92
C CYS A 75 -14.22 11.71 4.87
N PHE A 76 -14.89 12.73 4.31
CA PHE A 76 -15.75 13.65 5.06
C PHE A 76 -17.22 13.33 4.80
N LYS A 77 -18.07 13.38 5.84
CA LYS A 77 -19.51 13.15 5.68
C LYS A 77 -20.26 14.48 5.50
N GLY A 78 -21.16 14.51 4.52
CA GLY A 78 -22.08 15.62 4.31
C GLY A 78 -23.10 15.72 5.46
N PRO A 79 -23.20 16.86 6.16
CA PRO A 79 -23.97 16.95 7.41
C PRO A 79 -25.46 16.65 7.26
N ASN A 80 -26.04 16.91 6.08
CA ASN A 80 -27.47 16.73 5.83
C ASN A 80 -27.79 15.70 4.74
N THR A 81 -26.80 15.28 3.96
CA THR A 81 -27.01 14.38 2.82
C THR A 81 -26.60 12.94 3.15
N GLY A 82 -25.68 12.74 4.10
CA GLY A 82 -25.05 11.43 4.32
C GLY A 82 -24.16 10.96 3.17
N ALA A 83 -23.90 11.83 2.18
CA ALA A 83 -22.93 11.58 1.11
C ALA A 83 -21.50 11.66 1.66
N SER A 84 -20.58 10.96 1.01
CA SER A 84 -19.16 10.97 1.35
C SER A 84 -18.38 11.88 0.41
N PHE A 85 -17.41 12.61 0.93
CA PHE A 85 -16.60 13.56 0.19
C PHE A 85 -15.13 13.24 0.39
N LEU A 86 -14.41 13.06 -0.71
CA LEU A 86 -12.96 12.95 -0.76
C LEU A 86 -12.41 14.20 -1.43
N VAL A 87 -11.18 14.58 -1.07
CA VAL A 87 -10.52 15.76 -1.65
C VAL A 87 -9.28 15.30 -2.40
N THR A 88 -9.01 15.89 -3.57
CA THR A 88 -7.78 15.68 -4.33
C THR A 88 -7.30 16.96 -5.04
N TYR A 89 -6.15 16.90 -5.70
CA TYR A 89 -5.60 18.00 -6.48
C TYR A 89 -6.46 18.31 -7.71
N ASP A 90 -6.35 19.53 -8.22
CA ASP A 90 -6.94 19.89 -9.50
C ASP A 90 -6.22 19.14 -10.63
N PRO A 91 -6.90 18.45 -11.55
CA PRO A 91 -6.25 17.76 -12.67
C PRO A 91 -5.31 18.64 -13.49
N GLY A 92 -5.61 19.93 -13.64
CA GLY A 92 -4.79 20.88 -14.38
C GLY A 92 -3.40 21.10 -13.75
N ILE A 93 -3.20 20.75 -12.47
CA ILE A 93 -1.89 20.88 -11.81
C ILE A 93 -0.83 19.99 -12.46
N VAL A 94 -1.22 18.89 -13.10
CA VAL A 94 -0.32 17.90 -13.72
C VAL A 94 0.53 18.50 -14.83
N HIS A 95 0.09 19.62 -15.43
CA HIS A 95 0.89 20.36 -16.42
C HIS A 95 2.12 21.05 -15.81
N ARG A 96 2.08 21.37 -14.52
CA ARG A 96 3.18 22.02 -13.78
C ARG A 96 3.89 21.05 -12.85
N GLU A 97 3.15 20.12 -12.26
CA GLU A 97 3.61 19.13 -11.29
C GLU A 97 3.14 17.73 -11.72
N PRO A 98 3.84 17.09 -12.69
CA PRO A 98 3.45 15.79 -13.24
C PRO A 98 3.33 14.67 -12.20
N ASP A 99 4.10 14.76 -11.11
CA ASP A 99 4.09 13.83 -9.97
C ASP A 99 2.74 13.78 -9.24
N LYS A 100 1.87 14.78 -9.41
CA LYS A 100 0.51 14.77 -8.87
C LYS A 100 -0.45 13.89 -9.67
N GLY A 101 -0.10 13.51 -10.90
CA GLY A 101 -0.94 12.66 -11.75
C GLY A 101 -1.29 11.33 -11.08
N PRO A 102 -0.30 10.51 -10.68
CA PRO A 102 -0.53 9.27 -9.95
C PRO A 102 -1.34 9.47 -8.65
N MET A 103 -1.11 10.56 -7.93
CA MET A 103 -1.86 10.89 -6.70
C MET A 103 -3.35 11.13 -6.97
N ILE A 104 -3.68 11.86 -8.04
CA ILE A 104 -5.07 12.11 -8.45
C ILE A 104 -5.73 10.81 -8.91
N SER A 105 -5.03 9.99 -9.70
CA SER A 105 -5.53 8.71 -10.16
C SER A 105 -5.79 7.75 -9.00
N TRP A 106 -4.93 7.75 -8.00
CA TRP A 106 -5.15 7.02 -6.75
C TRP A 106 -6.41 7.50 -6.03
N ASP A 107 -6.59 8.80 -5.82
CA ASP A 107 -7.77 9.30 -5.11
C ASP A 107 -9.07 9.05 -5.88
N ALA A 108 -9.03 9.06 -7.21
CA ALA A 108 -10.16 8.68 -8.04
C ALA A 108 -10.56 7.21 -7.83
N ARG A 109 -9.56 6.32 -7.79
CA ARG A 109 -9.76 4.91 -7.45
C ARG A 109 -10.27 4.72 -6.03
N LEU A 110 -9.74 5.47 -5.06
CA LEU A 110 -10.20 5.44 -3.68
C LEU A 110 -11.65 5.89 -3.55
N ALA A 111 -12.06 6.90 -4.33
CA ALA A 111 -13.45 7.34 -4.41
C ALA A 111 -14.36 6.27 -5.03
N HIS A 112 -13.88 5.57 -6.05
CA HIS A 112 -14.58 4.42 -6.59
C HIS A 112 -14.73 3.30 -5.56
N ARG A 113 -13.66 2.92 -4.86
CA ARG A 113 -13.71 1.91 -3.78
C ARG A 113 -14.75 2.29 -2.73
N LEU A 114 -14.67 3.52 -2.21
CA LEU A 114 -15.63 4.04 -1.23
C LEU A 114 -17.06 3.99 -1.75
N TYR A 115 -17.28 4.25 -3.04
CA TYR A 115 -18.59 4.17 -3.66
C TYR A 115 -19.12 2.74 -3.75
N THR A 116 -18.27 1.77 -4.11
CA THR A 116 -18.70 0.38 -4.30
C THR A 116 -18.76 -0.43 -3.02
N THR A 117 -17.86 -0.17 -2.06
CA THR A 117 -17.73 -0.97 -0.83
C THR A 117 -18.22 -0.22 0.42
N GLY A 118 -18.41 1.10 0.34
CA GLY A 118 -18.75 1.92 1.50
C GLY A 118 -17.55 2.27 2.40
N THR A 119 -16.34 1.82 2.07
CA THR A 119 -15.11 2.08 2.84
C THR A 119 -13.92 2.44 1.93
N THR A 120 -12.99 3.24 2.46
CA THR A 120 -11.70 3.52 1.82
C THR A 120 -10.65 2.46 2.14
N VAL A 121 -10.86 1.67 3.20
CA VAL A 121 -9.96 0.60 3.62
C VAL A 121 -10.04 -0.55 2.62
N PRO A 122 -8.91 -1.04 2.09
CA PRO A 122 -8.91 -2.21 1.20
C PRO A 122 -9.25 -3.49 1.95
N GLU A 123 -9.76 -4.47 1.22
CA GLU A 123 -9.76 -5.86 1.68
C GLU A 123 -8.35 -6.43 1.53
N VAL A 124 -7.83 -7.03 2.60
CA VAL A 124 -6.48 -7.61 2.64
C VAL A 124 -6.56 -9.13 2.66
N GLY A 125 -5.42 -9.79 2.43
CA GLY A 125 -5.34 -11.24 2.38
C GLY A 125 -5.49 -11.94 3.73
N GLU A 126 -5.46 -13.26 3.66
CA GLU A 126 -5.37 -14.16 4.81
C GLU A 126 -3.90 -14.39 5.19
N TYR A 127 -3.45 -13.62 6.16
CA TYR A 127 -2.09 -13.70 6.68
C TYR A 127 -2.08 -14.47 7.98
N LYS A 128 -1.11 -15.37 8.15
CA LYS A 128 -1.05 -16.22 9.35
C LYS A 128 0.34 -16.23 9.96
N TRP A 129 0.34 -16.16 11.29
CA TRP A 129 1.52 -16.47 12.08
C TRP A 129 1.85 -17.95 11.98
N THR A 130 3.12 -18.28 11.73
CA THR A 130 3.63 -19.65 11.72
C THR A 130 4.99 -19.74 12.43
N GLU A 131 5.33 -20.93 12.90
CA GLU A 131 6.65 -21.26 13.46
C GLU A 131 7.49 -22.14 12.51
N ASP A 132 6.88 -22.59 11.41
CA ASP A 132 7.51 -23.41 10.39
C ASP A 132 7.06 -22.97 8.99
N LEU A 133 7.92 -23.22 8.00
CA LEU A 133 7.66 -22.96 6.59
C LEU A 133 7.35 -24.24 5.81
N ASN A 134 7.00 -25.34 6.47
CA ASN A 134 6.85 -26.62 5.78
C ASN A 134 5.71 -26.59 4.78
N ALA A 135 4.57 -25.98 5.14
CA ALA A 135 3.45 -25.81 4.21
C ALA A 135 3.81 -24.98 2.97
N LEU A 136 4.67 -23.96 3.13
CA LEU A 136 5.17 -23.18 2.00
C LEU A 136 6.16 -23.99 1.15
N ILE A 137 7.06 -24.76 1.78
CA ILE A 137 8.00 -25.65 1.09
C ILE A 137 7.25 -26.71 0.28
N GLU A 138 6.30 -27.42 0.87
CA GLU A 138 5.47 -28.42 0.20
C GLU A 138 4.76 -27.81 -1.01
N HIS A 139 4.16 -26.63 -0.84
CA HIS A 139 3.52 -25.90 -1.93
C HIS A 139 4.47 -25.56 -3.07
N THR A 140 5.72 -25.20 -2.76
CA THR A 140 6.74 -24.90 -3.80
C THR A 140 7.28 -26.14 -4.50
N ALA A 141 7.33 -27.29 -3.80
CA ALA A 141 7.89 -28.55 -4.30
C ALA A 141 6.99 -29.20 -5.37
N ASP A 142 5.68 -28.96 -5.30
CA ASP A 142 4.70 -29.47 -6.28
C ASP A 142 4.74 -28.74 -7.64
N ARG A 143 5.62 -27.74 -7.79
CA ARG A 143 5.69 -26.88 -8.98
C ARG A 143 7.08 -26.96 -9.64
N PRO A 144 7.16 -27.01 -10.98
CA PRO A 144 8.45 -26.97 -11.69
C PRO A 144 9.23 -25.67 -11.44
N LEU A 145 8.51 -24.57 -11.19
CA LEU A 145 9.06 -23.25 -10.88
C LEU A 145 8.08 -22.52 -9.96
N SER A 146 8.58 -22.00 -8.84
CA SER A 146 7.81 -21.26 -7.84
C SER A 146 8.37 -19.86 -7.63
N PHE A 147 7.50 -18.86 -7.53
CA PHE A 147 7.87 -17.51 -7.14
C PHE A 147 7.50 -17.29 -5.67
N VAL A 148 8.43 -16.76 -4.89
CA VAL A 148 8.26 -16.51 -3.46
C VAL A 148 8.53 -15.03 -3.18
N GLY A 149 7.48 -14.33 -2.75
CA GLY A 149 7.55 -13.01 -2.11
C GLY A 149 8.23 -13.11 -0.77
N LEU A 150 9.21 -12.24 -0.53
CA LEU A 150 9.90 -12.11 0.74
C LEU A 150 9.95 -10.65 1.16
N ASP A 151 9.68 -10.40 2.43
CA ASP A 151 9.90 -9.14 3.11
C ASP A 151 10.36 -9.38 4.56
N ALA A 152 10.92 -8.37 5.20
CA ALA A 152 11.30 -8.44 6.60
C ALA A 152 11.11 -7.10 7.33
N GLU A 153 10.49 -7.16 8.52
CA GLU A 153 10.48 -6.02 9.44
C GLU A 153 11.67 -6.08 10.37
N THR A 154 12.30 -4.95 10.64
CA THR A 154 13.56 -4.86 11.40
C THR A 154 13.53 -3.70 12.38
N GLU A 155 14.33 -3.76 13.45
CA GLU A 155 14.39 -2.69 14.45
C GLU A 155 15.15 -1.43 13.97
N ASN A 156 15.76 -1.47 12.79
CA ASN A 156 16.54 -0.35 12.25
C ASN A 156 16.79 -0.45 10.75
N LEU A 157 17.47 0.54 10.18
CA LEU A 157 17.95 0.51 8.79
C LEU A 157 19.26 -0.27 8.63
N PHE A 158 20.06 -0.41 9.68
CA PHE A 158 21.43 -0.91 9.58
C PHE A 158 21.64 -2.27 10.27
N PRO A 159 21.97 -3.34 9.52
CA PRO A 159 22.09 -4.68 10.08
C PRO A 159 23.38 -4.93 10.88
N HIS A 160 24.39 -4.07 10.76
CA HIS A 160 25.67 -4.25 11.47
C HIS A 160 25.61 -3.84 12.95
N TYR A 161 24.54 -3.18 13.40
CA TYR A 161 24.34 -2.86 14.82
C TYR A 161 24.02 -4.13 15.59
N PRO A 162 24.89 -4.59 16.51
CA PRO A 162 24.78 -5.92 17.12
C PRO A 162 23.51 -6.10 17.96
N GLU A 163 23.02 -5.03 18.56
CA GLU A 163 21.82 -5.02 19.40
C GLU A 163 20.51 -5.07 18.60
N LYS A 164 20.54 -4.67 17.33
CA LYS A 164 19.36 -4.66 16.47
C LYS A 164 19.10 -6.03 15.86
N GLN A 165 17.84 -6.37 15.67
CA GLN A 165 17.39 -7.68 15.19
C GLN A 165 16.40 -7.55 14.04
N ILE A 166 16.19 -8.68 13.37
CA ILE A 166 15.04 -8.89 12.50
C ILE A 166 13.85 -9.21 13.40
N VAL A 167 12.74 -8.52 13.17
CA VAL A 167 11.51 -8.63 13.96
C VAL A 167 10.61 -9.71 13.39
N THR A 168 10.27 -9.60 12.10
CA THR A 168 9.49 -10.60 11.37
C THR A 168 10.07 -10.88 9.99
N THR A 169 9.65 -11.99 9.42
CA THR A 169 9.82 -12.27 7.98
C THR A 169 8.49 -12.74 7.41
N GLN A 170 8.14 -12.27 6.23
CA GLN A 170 6.90 -12.54 5.53
C GLN A 170 7.19 -13.31 4.24
N TRP A 171 6.48 -14.41 4.02
CA TRP A 171 6.72 -15.31 2.89
C TRP A 171 5.40 -15.58 2.17
N SER A 172 5.37 -15.38 0.86
CA SER A 172 4.14 -15.59 0.07
C SER A 172 4.43 -16.27 -1.27
N THR A 173 3.67 -17.31 -1.59
CA THR A 173 3.70 -17.98 -2.90
C THR A 173 2.49 -17.65 -3.76
N GLU A 174 1.45 -17.05 -3.17
CA GLU A 174 0.14 -16.84 -3.78
C GLU A 174 -0.49 -15.53 -3.31
N GLU A 175 -1.21 -14.89 -4.21
CA GLU A 175 -1.94 -13.65 -3.93
C GLU A 175 -2.88 -13.82 -2.73
N GLY A 176 -2.88 -12.84 -1.85
CA GLY A 176 -3.79 -12.81 -0.70
C GLY A 176 -3.44 -13.81 0.40
N THR A 177 -2.26 -14.44 0.38
CA THR A 177 -1.81 -15.31 1.48
C THR A 177 -0.38 -15.01 1.86
N ALA A 178 -0.06 -15.11 3.16
CA ALA A 178 1.30 -14.98 3.64
C ALA A 178 1.53 -15.79 4.91
N TYR A 179 2.75 -16.32 5.02
CA TYR A 179 3.30 -16.97 6.20
C TYR A 179 4.21 -15.98 6.91
N VAL A 180 3.83 -15.60 8.13
CA VAL A 180 4.57 -14.60 8.93
C VAL A 180 5.24 -15.29 10.09
N ILE A 181 6.55 -15.10 10.22
CA ILE A 181 7.33 -15.63 11.34
C ILE A 181 7.69 -14.48 12.27
N ASP A 182 7.43 -14.68 13.56
CA ASP A 182 7.86 -13.80 14.65
C ASP A 182 9.21 -14.28 15.20
N HIS A 183 10.27 -13.54 14.89
CA HIS A 183 11.62 -13.83 15.38
C HIS A 183 11.91 -13.15 16.72
N PHE A 184 11.20 -12.05 17.02
CA PHE A 184 11.53 -11.19 18.14
C PHE A 184 10.93 -11.67 19.45
N THR A 185 9.61 -11.83 19.52
CA THR A 185 8.92 -12.06 20.80
C THR A 185 9.21 -13.44 21.39
N LYS A 186 9.48 -14.43 20.52
CA LYS A 186 9.73 -15.82 20.91
C LYS A 186 11.20 -16.17 21.04
N HIS A 187 12.04 -15.60 20.17
CA HIS A 187 13.43 -16.04 20.01
C HIS A 187 14.45 -14.92 20.17
N GLY A 188 14.02 -13.70 20.52
CA GLY A 188 14.92 -12.56 20.71
C GLY A 188 15.76 -12.24 19.47
N GLY A 189 15.15 -12.37 18.29
CA GLY A 189 15.79 -12.16 16.98
C GLY A 189 16.61 -13.34 16.46
N LYS A 190 16.69 -14.45 17.21
CA LYS A 190 17.45 -15.63 16.82
C LYS A 190 16.62 -16.59 15.98
N LEU A 191 17.29 -17.21 15.03
CA LEU A 191 16.69 -18.23 14.20
C LEU A 191 16.75 -19.61 14.89
N THR A 192 15.65 -20.35 14.88
CA THR A 192 15.64 -21.75 15.34
C THR A 192 16.37 -22.65 14.34
N PRO A 193 16.90 -23.82 14.76
CA PRO A 193 17.53 -24.77 13.82
C PRO A 193 16.59 -25.20 12.68
N LEU A 194 15.31 -25.42 12.98
CA LEU A 194 14.30 -25.79 11.99
C LEU A 194 14.11 -24.69 10.94
N LEU A 195 13.86 -23.46 11.38
CA LEU A 195 13.70 -22.32 10.47
C LEU A 195 14.96 -22.07 9.65
N ARG A 196 16.15 -22.37 10.20
CA ARG A 196 17.43 -22.22 9.50
C ARG A 196 17.46 -23.11 8.29
N GLU A 197 17.24 -24.40 8.51
CA GLU A 197 17.22 -25.39 7.45
C GLU A 197 16.17 -25.05 6.38
N GLN A 198 14.96 -24.67 6.80
CA GLN A 198 13.87 -24.33 5.90
C GLN A 198 14.15 -23.08 5.06
N MET A 199 14.65 -21.99 5.68
CA MET A 199 15.02 -20.79 4.95
C MET A 199 16.23 -21.01 4.04
N GLU A 200 17.24 -21.77 4.50
CA GLU A 200 18.39 -22.13 3.66
C GLU A 200 17.96 -22.92 2.42
N TYR A 201 17.05 -23.89 2.59
CA TYR A 201 16.45 -24.62 1.47
C TYR A 201 15.76 -23.66 0.50
N LEU A 202 14.82 -22.85 0.98
CA LEU A 202 14.05 -21.94 0.14
C LEU A 202 14.98 -21.01 -0.65
N LEU A 203 15.94 -20.36 0.03
CA LEU A 203 16.86 -19.37 -0.55
C LEU A 203 17.83 -19.94 -1.59
N HIS A 204 18.00 -21.26 -1.66
CA HIS A 204 18.96 -21.92 -2.57
C HIS A 204 18.35 -22.96 -3.53
N GLU A 205 17.11 -23.39 -3.32
CA GLU A 205 16.46 -24.37 -4.20
C GLU A 205 16.25 -23.83 -5.62
N LYS A 206 16.75 -24.56 -6.63
CA LYS A 206 16.83 -24.11 -8.02
C LYS A 206 15.48 -23.95 -8.69
N SER A 207 14.42 -24.58 -8.19
CA SER A 207 13.05 -24.37 -8.65
C SER A 207 12.37 -23.14 -8.02
N ILE A 208 12.99 -22.47 -7.06
CA ILE A 208 12.41 -21.31 -6.36
C ILE A 208 13.05 -20.01 -6.85
N ARG A 209 12.23 -18.97 -7.02
CA ARG A 209 12.62 -17.64 -7.48
C ARG A 209 12.13 -16.61 -6.48
N PHE A 210 13.04 -15.82 -5.93
CA PHE A 210 12.70 -14.75 -5.03
C PHE A 210 12.45 -13.44 -5.77
N TRP A 211 11.44 -12.75 -5.28
CA TRP A 211 11.11 -11.38 -5.62
C TRP A 211 10.69 -10.58 -4.39
N GLY A 212 10.79 -9.27 -4.48
CA GLY A 212 10.40 -8.35 -3.40
C GLY A 212 10.58 -6.91 -3.86
N ALA A 213 10.30 -5.96 -2.96
CA ALA A 213 10.55 -4.55 -3.22
C ALA A 213 11.78 -4.12 -2.42
N ASN A 214 12.88 -3.80 -3.11
CA ASN A 214 14.16 -3.46 -2.45
C ASN A 214 14.78 -4.63 -1.65
N LEU A 215 14.56 -5.87 -2.09
CA LEU A 215 14.83 -7.12 -1.35
C LEU A 215 16.30 -7.29 -0.92
N LYS A 216 17.23 -6.58 -1.56
CA LYS A 216 18.65 -6.57 -1.18
C LYS A 216 18.87 -6.15 0.28
N PHE A 217 18.01 -5.32 0.85
CA PHE A 217 18.14 -4.88 2.24
C PHE A 217 17.79 -6.01 3.20
N ASP A 218 16.68 -6.71 2.95
CA ASP A 218 16.24 -7.86 3.75
C ASP A 218 17.25 -8.99 3.69
N LEU A 219 17.75 -9.31 2.49
CA LEU A 219 18.82 -10.28 2.30
C LEU A 219 20.12 -9.84 3.01
N GLY A 220 20.41 -8.53 3.03
CA GLY A 220 21.51 -7.97 3.81
C GLY A 220 21.33 -8.22 5.30
N TRP A 221 20.14 -7.98 5.84
CA TRP A 221 19.79 -8.28 7.22
C TRP A 221 19.95 -9.77 7.54
N MET A 222 19.39 -10.66 6.72
CA MET A 222 19.51 -12.10 6.90
C MET A 222 20.97 -12.59 6.85
N HIS A 223 21.78 -12.00 5.97
CA HIS A 223 23.21 -12.31 5.90
C HIS A 223 23.96 -11.89 7.16
N TYR A 224 23.82 -10.63 7.58
CA TYR A 224 24.56 -10.10 8.73
C TYR A 224 24.11 -10.71 10.06
N LYS A 225 22.81 -10.99 10.22
CA LYS A 225 22.26 -11.51 11.48
C LYS A 225 22.32 -13.01 11.59
N TRP A 226 22.10 -13.72 10.48
CA TRP A 226 21.89 -15.16 10.52
C TRP A 226 22.90 -15.92 9.66
N GLY A 227 23.77 -15.24 8.90
CA GLY A 227 24.72 -15.88 7.99
C GLY A 227 24.07 -16.50 6.75
N LEU A 228 22.80 -16.15 6.46
CA LEU A 228 22.09 -16.70 5.32
C LEU A 228 22.52 -16.00 4.03
N THR A 229 22.54 -16.75 2.94
CA THR A 229 22.75 -16.24 1.57
C THR A 229 21.56 -16.60 0.70
N CYS A 230 21.40 -15.91 -0.42
CA CYS A 230 20.37 -16.22 -1.42
C CYS A 230 21.02 -16.37 -2.78
N SER A 231 20.82 -17.52 -3.44
CA SER A 231 21.33 -17.74 -4.79
C SER A 231 20.29 -17.47 -5.88
N ASN A 232 19.02 -17.29 -5.50
CA ASN A 232 17.89 -17.32 -6.42
C ASN A 232 17.02 -16.05 -6.38
N PHE A 233 17.60 -14.90 -6.02
CA PHE A 233 16.98 -13.59 -6.17
C PHE A 233 16.92 -13.20 -7.64
N THR A 234 15.71 -12.97 -8.17
CA THR A 234 15.52 -12.78 -9.62
C THR A 234 14.76 -11.52 -10.02
N PHE A 235 14.04 -10.88 -9.11
CA PHE A 235 13.25 -9.70 -9.46
C PHE A 235 13.11 -8.72 -8.29
N ASP A 236 13.46 -7.46 -8.52
CA ASP A 236 13.23 -6.37 -7.58
C ASP A 236 12.20 -5.40 -8.16
N LEU A 237 11.07 -5.25 -7.48
CA LEU A 237 9.96 -4.40 -7.93
C LEU A 237 10.37 -2.93 -8.05
N LEU A 238 11.21 -2.41 -7.14
CA LEU A 238 11.61 -0.99 -7.17
C LEU A 238 12.61 -0.71 -8.29
N ILE A 239 13.47 -1.68 -8.61
CA ILE A 239 14.36 -1.57 -9.77
C ILE A 239 13.54 -1.63 -11.06
N ALA A 240 12.65 -2.61 -11.18
CA ALA A 240 11.80 -2.75 -12.36
C ALA A 240 10.93 -1.50 -12.58
N ALA A 241 10.33 -0.96 -11.51
CA ALA A 241 9.56 0.28 -11.58
C ALA A 241 10.40 1.46 -12.07
N SER A 242 11.63 1.62 -11.56
CA SER A 242 12.54 2.69 -11.98
C SER A 242 12.93 2.59 -13.45
N LEU A 243 13.08 1.38 -13.98
CA LEU A 243 13.38 1.14 -15.40
C LEU A 243 12.20 1.47 -16.31
N VAL A 244 10.96 1.29 -15.84
CA VAL A 244 9.75 1.64 -16.59
C VAL A 244 9.54 3.15 -16.65
N ASP A 245 9.78 3.85 -15.54
CA ASP A 245 9.65 5.31 -15.47
C ASP A 245 10.45 5.86 -14.28
N GLU A 246 11.61 6.44 -14.58
CA GLU A 246 12.54 7.00 -13.59
C GLU A 246 11.99 8.22 -12.83
N ASN A 247 10.92 8.85 -13.32
CA ASN A 247 10.35 10.06 -12.74
C ASN A 247 9.22 9.75 -11.74
N ARG A 248 8.90 8.48 -11.52
CA ARG A 248 7.86 8.05 -10.59
C ARG A 248 8.36 8.02 -9.15
N VAL A 249 7.43 8.13 -8.20
CA VAL A 249 7.73 7.86 -6.80
C VAL A 249 8.02 6.37 -6.64
N ASN A 250 9.25 6.05 -6.22
CA ASN A 250 9.72 4.67 -6.15
C ASN A 250 9.69 4.13 -4.72
N SER A 251 8.51 3.71 -4.27
CA SER A 251 8.30 2.98 -3.01
C SER A 251 7.23 1.92 -3.18
N LEU A 252 7.26 0.86 -2.36
CA LEU A 252 6.24 -0.19 -2.40
C LEU A 252 4.84 0.42 -2.23
N ASN A 253 4.64 1.28 -1.24
CA ASN A 253 3.36 1.96 -1.01
C ASN A 253 2.83 2.73 -2.25
N ALA A 254 3.71 3.47 -2.93
CA ALA A 254 3.34 4.23 -4.12
C ALA A 254 2.98 3.29 -5.28
N LEU A 255 3.78 2.24 -5.48
CA LEU A 255 3.55 1.25 -6.53
C LEU A 255 2.29 0.43 -6.28
N THR A 256 1.98 0.05 -5.04
CA THR A 256 0.73 -0.66 -4.71
C THR A 256 -0.48 0.20 -5.06
N LYS A 257 -0.47 1.52 -4.77
CA LYS A 257 -1.55 2.45 -5.15
C LYS A 257 -1.71 2.59 -6.67
N GLU A 258 -0.61 2.51 -7.41
CA GLU A 258 -0.59 2.67 -8.86
C GLU A 258 -0.93 1.39 -9.63
N LEU A 259 -0.37 0.26 -9.21
CA LEU A 259 -0.39 -1.02 -9.92
C LEU A 259 -1.44 -1.98 -9.35
N THR A 260 -1.66 -1.96 -8.04
CA THR A 260 -2.53 -2.91 -7.33
C THR A 260 -3.70 -2.18 -6.67
N TYR A 261 -4.65 -1.75 -7.51
CA TYR A 261 -5.80 -0.95 -7.08
C TYR A 261 -6.54 -1.54 -5.86
N SER A 262 -6.71 -2.85 -5.79
CA SER A 262 -7.42 -3.51 -4.69
C SER A 262 -6.74 -3.28 -3.33
N LEU A 263 -5.41 -3.26 -3.30
CA LEU A 263 -4.61 -3.15 -2.07
C LEU A 263 -4.04 -1.76 -1.80
N GLY A 264 -4.23 -0.78 -2.70
CA GLY A 264 -3.73 0.57 -2.47
C GLY A 264 -4.14 1.13 -1.09
N GLY A 265 -3.16 1.61 -0.33
CA GLY A 265 -3.34 2.19 1.00
C GLY A 265 -3.65 1.19 2.12
N TYR A 266 -3.31 -0.09 1.96
CA TYR A 266 -3.50 -1.14 2.99
C TYR A 266 -2.83 -0.80 4.33
N ASP A 267 -1.68 -0.15 4.29
CA ASP A 267 -0.84 0.19 5.43
C ASP A 267 -1.23 1.52 6.12
N GLU A 268 -1.99 2.42 5.46
CA GLU A 268 -2.14 3.83 5.89
C GLU A 268 -2.68 4.00 7.32
N GLU A 269 -3.56 3.11 7.76
CA GLU A 269 -4.13 3.15 9.12
C GLU A 269 -3.08 2.79 10.17
N PHE A 270 -2.35 1.69 9.94
CA PHE A 270 -1.28 1.22 10.81
C PHE A 270 -0.17 2.29 10.89
N GLU A 271 0.24 2.80 9.73
CA GLU A 271 1.31 3.80 9.60
C GLU A 271 1.00 5.14 10.27
N ARG A 272 -0.27 5.43 10.52
CA ARG A 272 -0.68 6.63 11.25
C ARG A 272 -0.49 6.49 12.75
N THR A 273 -0.51 5.26 13.26
CA THR A 273 -0.57 4.97 14.70
C THR A 273 0.68 4.29 15.24
N ALA A 274 1.46 3.63 14.38
CA ALA A 274 2.63 2.85 14.76
C ALA A 274 3.90 3.69 14.83
N ASP A 275 4.74 3.43 15.83
CA ASP A 275 6.10 3.92 15.88
C ASP A 275 7.05 3.03 15.06
N LYS A 276 7.32 3.44 13.82
CA LYS A 276 8.28 2.75 12.93
C LYS A 276 9.70 2.65 13.48
N SER A 277 10.06 3.48 14.44
CA SER A 277 11.39 3.42 15.04
C SER A 277 11.51 2.30 16.08
N ASP A 278 10.38 1.71 16.48
CA ASP A 278 10.29 0.62 17.46
C ASP A 278 9.24 -0.43 17.04
N MET A 279 9.49 -1.06 15.89
CA MET A 279 8.63 -2.11 15.33
C MET A 279 8.45 -3.31 16.27
N ALA A 280 9.43 -3.59 17.11
CA ALA A 280 9.35 -4.67 18.09
C ALA A 280 8.29 -4.39 19.16
N THR A 281 8.21 -3.15 19.65
CA THR A 281 7.16 -2.72 20.57
C THR A 281 5.78 -2.73 19.90
N GLU A 282 5.69 -2.29 18.64
CA GLU A 282 4.42 -2.33 17.91
C GLU A 282 3.90 -3.76 17.68
N LEU A 283 4.80 -4.70 17.34
CA LEU A 283 4.46 -6.13 17.27
C LEU A 283 3.94 -6.68 18.60
N ALA A 284 4.59 -6.32 19.72
CA ALA A 284 4.18 -6.77 21.04
C ALA A 284 2.83 -6.18 21.49
N LYS A 285 2.49 -4.98 21.00
CA LYS A 285 1.27 -4.25 21.33
C LYS A 285 0.05 -4.75 20.56
N ASP A 286 0.19 -4.99 19.26
CA ASP A 286 -0.89 -5.47 18.40
C ASP A 286 -0.36 -6.47 17.37
N ARG A 287 -0.20 -7.72 17.82
CA ARG A 287 0.35 -8.79 17.01
C ARG A 287 -0.51 -9.11 15.79
N ASP A 288 -1.83 -9.03 15.89
CA ASP A 288 -2.70 -9.34 14.75
C ASP A 288 -2.74 -8.16 13.76
N GLY A 289 -2.75 -6.91 14.26
CA GLY A 289 -2.63 -5.73 13.41
C GLY A 289 -1.31 -5.67 12.64
N PHE A 290 -0.23 -6.21 13.21
CA PHE A 290 1.09 -6.26 12.56
C PHE A 290 1.12 -7.14 11.30
N LEU A 291 0.16 -8.07 11.13
CA LEU A 291 0.04 -8.88 9.91
C LEU A 291 -0.20 -8.03 8.66
N ILE A 292 -0.60 -6.76 8.79
CA ILE A 292 -0.79 -5.86 7.65
C ILE A 292 0.46 -5.66 6.79
N TYR A 293 1.66 -5.91 7.32
CA TYR A 293 2.93 -5.85 6.57
C TYR A 293 3.20 -7.10 5.70
N ALA A 294 2.28 -8.06 5.65
CA ALA A 294 2.45 -9.31 4.91
C ALA A 294 1.80 -9.31 3.51
#